data_AF-F3QIQ9-F1
#
_entry.id   AF-F3QIQ9-F1
#
_cell.length_a   1.000
_cell.length_b   1.000
_cell.length_c   1.000
_cell.angle_alpha   90.00
_cell.angle_beta   90.00
_cell.angle_gamma   90.00
#
_symmetry.space_group_name_H-M   'P 1'
#
loop_
_entity.id
_entity.type
_entity.pdbx_description
1 polymer ?
#
loop_
_entity_poly.entity_id
_entity_poly.type
_entity_poly.pdbx_seq_one_letter_code
_entity_poly.pdbx_strand_id
1 'polypeptide(L)' 'MKCMSDGCLKLIQQGEQPACVQACPAQARFFGDVKDPQSEISKKIASCRTELLMPNKGTKPNFFVVVQK' A
#
# COMPACT_ATOMS: atom_id res chain seq x y z
N MET A 1 -3.97 5.58 9.32
CA MET A 1 -3.01 5.23 8.25
C MET A 1 -1.66 4.91 8.88
N LYS A 2 -1.07 3.74 8.63
CA LYS A 2 0.20 3.31 9.24
C LYS A 2 1.25 3.13 8.14
N CYS A 3 2.38 3.81 8.24
CA CYS A 3 3.55 3.62 7.39
C CYS A 3 4.72 3.09 8.23
N MET A 4 5.76 2.56 7.58
CA MET A 4 6.86 1.87 8.24
C MET A 4 7.84 2.79 9.00
N SER A 5 7.90 4.10 8.69
CA SER A 5 8.87 5.02 9.30
C SER A 5 8.31 6.41 9.62
N ASP A 6 8.82 7.02 10.69
CA ASP A 6 8.44 8.37 11.14
C ASP A 6 8.68 9.45 10.07
N GLY A 7 9.75 9.30 9.29
CA GLY A 7 10.02 10.18 8.15
C GLY A 7 8.90 10.14 7.11
N CYS A 8 8.41 8.95 6.76
CA CYS A 8 7.28 8.82 5.84
C CYS A 8 5.96 9.30 6.45
N LEU A 9 5.78 9.19 7.78
CA LEU A 9 4.59 9.74 8.43
C LEU A 9 4.49 11.27 8.27
N LYS A 10 5.61 12.00 8.35
CA LYS A 10 5.65 13.45 8.11
C LYS A 10 5.25 13.80 6.68
N LEU A 11 5.77 13.07 5.69
CA LEU A 11 5.40 13.26 4.28
C LEU A 11 3.89 13.07 4.08
N ILE A 12 3.33 12.00 4.65
CA ILE A 12 1.89 11.72 4.56
C ILE A 12 1.06 12.84 5.21
N GLN A 13 1.49 13.37 6.35
CA GLN A 13 0.81 14.50 7.02
C GLN A 13 0.84 15.77 6.17
N GLN A 14 1.84 15.94 5.32
CA GLN A 14 1.97 17.04 4.36
C GLN A 14 1.20 16.78 3.05
N GLY A 15 0.49 15.64 2.93
CA GLY A 15 -0.23 15.25 1.72
C GLY A 15 0.64 14.58 0.65
N GLU A 16 1.89 14.28 0.96
CA GLU A 16 2.81 13.59 0.05
C GLU A 16 2.72 12.06 0.17
N GLN A 17 3.26 11.37 -0.84
CA GLN A 17 3.38 9.91 -0.85
C GLN A 17 4.60 9.44 -0.01
N PRO A 18 4.61 8.20 0.51
CA PRO A 18 5.79 7.65 1.17
C PRO A 18 7.00 7.61 0.25
N ALA A 19 8.20 7.80 0.82
CA ALA A 19 9.44 7.83 0.06
C ALA A 19 9.65 6.60 -0.85
N CYS A 20 9.24 5.41 -0.39
CA CYS A 20 9.40 4.20 -1.19
C CYS A 20 8.45 4.12 -2.39
N VAL A 21 7.30 4.79 -2.34
CA VAL A 21 6.38 4.95 -3.48
C VAL A 21 6.98 5.93 -4.48
N GLN A 22 7.43 7.09 -3.98
CA GLN A 22 8.06 8.13 -4.81
C GLN A 22 9.33 7.64 -5.51
N ALA A 23 10.16 6.86 -4.82
CA ALA A 23 11.45 6.41 -5.33
C ALA A 23 11.35 5.23 -6.33
N CYS A 24 10.18 4.61 -6.49
CA CYS A 24 10.07 3.42 -7.33
C CYS A 24 9.96 3.79 -8.82
N PRO A 25 10.99 3.54 -9.65
CA PRO A 25 10.96 3.93 -11.06
C PRO A 25 9.90 3.14 -11.85
N ALA A 26 9.61 1.91 -11.42
CA ALA A 26 8.63 1.04 -12.05
C ALA A 26 7.19 1.31 -11.61
N GLN A 27 6.96 2.25 -10.69
CA GLN A 27 5.64 2.54 -10.11
C GLN A 27 4.93 1.29 -9.56
N ALA A 28 5.70 0.38 -8.98
CA ALA A 28 5.20 -0.92 -8.52
C ALA A 28 4.49 -0.84 -7.16
N ARG A 29 4.60 0.28 -6.45
CA ARG A 29 4.09 0.46 -5.09
C ARG A 29 2.96 1.47 -5.09
N PHE A 30 1.86 1.10 -4.45
CA PHE A 30 0.69 1.97 -4.24
C PHE A 30 0.45 2.13 -2.75
N PHE A 31 0.05 3.33 -2.33
CA PHE A 31 -0.23 3.64 -0.94
C PHE A 31 -1.49 4.50 -0.84
N GLY A 32 -2.35 4.19 0.12
CA GLY A 32 -3.62 4.88 0.32
C GLY A 32 -4.57 4.12 1.25
N ASP A 33 -5.83 4.56 1.28
CA ASP A 33 -6.89 3.91 2.05
C ASP A 33 -7.53 2.77 1.24
N VAL A 34 -7.38 1.54 1.73
CA VAL A 34 -7.97 0.33 1.15
C VAL A 34 -9.49 0.22 1.38
N LYS A 35 -10.07 1.11 2.19
CA LYS A 35 -11.51 1.19 2.43
C LYS A 35 -12.21 2.21 1.53
N ASP A 36 -11.45 3.13 0.93
CA ASP A 36 -11.97 4.08 -0.04
C ASP A 36 -11.97 3.41 -1.44
N PRO A 37 -13.14 3.13 -2.05
CA PRO A 37 -13.20 2.52 -3.38
C PRO A 37 -12.61 3.39 -4.49
N GLN A 38 -12.50 4.71 -4.27
CA GLN A 38 -11.94 5.63 -5.25
C GLN A 38 -10.40 5.68 -5.22
N SER A 39 -9.78 5.12 -4.18
CA SER A 39 -8.33 5.11 -4.06
C SER A 39 -7.68 4.16 -5.08
N GLU A 40 -6.50 4.54 -5.57
CA GLU A 40 -5.77 3.73 -6.56
C GLU A 40 -5.39 2.35 -6.03
N ILE A 41 -5.09 2.24 -4.72
CA ILE A 41 -4.80 0.95 -4.09
C ILE A 41 -6.04 0.04 -4.07
N SER A 42 -7.22 0.56 -3.74
CA SER A 42 -8.47 -0.22 -3.75
C SER A 42 -8.81 -0.70 -5.16
N LYS A 43 -8.66 0.16 -6.16
CA LYS A 43 -8.83 -0.22 -7.57
C LYS A 43 -7.86 -1.33 -7.98
N LYS A 44 -6.58 -1.26 -7.58
CA LYS A 44 -5.59 -2.31 -7.89
C LYS A 44 -5.84 -3.63 -7.18
N ILE A 45 -6.25 -3.60 -5.92
CA ILE A 45 -6.65 -4.83 -5.21
C ILE A 45 -7.87 -5.46 -5.88
N ALA A 46 -8.83 -4.66 -6.35
CA ALA A 46 -10.01 -5.17 -7.05
C ALA A 46 -9.69 -5.71 -8.46
N SER A 47 -8.73 -5.12 -9.17
CA SER A 47 -8.41 -5.49 -10.55
C SER A 47 -7.37 -6.61 -10.69
N CYS A 48 -6.60 -6.91 -9.64
CA CYS A 48 -5.48 -7.85 -9.72
C CYS A 48 -5.58 -8.94 -8.65
N ARG A 49 -5.03 -10.12 -8.92
CA ARG A 49 -4.90 -11.16 -7.90
C ARG A 49 -3.86 -10.73 -6.87
N THR A 50 -4.30 -10.51 -5.64
CA THR A 50 -3.44 -10.09 -4.52
C THR A 50 -3.47 -11.10 -3.37
N GLU A 51 -2.36 -11.20 -2.65
CA GLU A 51 -2.21 -12.07 -1.49
C GLU A 51 -1.66 -11.30 -0.30
N LEU A 52 -2.06 -11.72 0.91
CA LEU A 52 -1.49 -11.24 2.17
C LEU A 52 -0.32 -12.13 2.56
N LEU A 53 0.73 -11.52 3.09
CA LEU A 53 1.88 -12.25 3.60
C LEU A 53 1.57 -12.89 4.95
N MET A 54 1.84 -14.19 5.07
CA MET A 54 1.73 -14.97 6.32
C MET A 54 0.36 -14.79 7.04
N PRO A 55 -0.78 -15.05 6.37
CA PRO A 55 -2.11 -14.80 6.95
C PRO A 55 -2.36 -15.57 8.25
N ASN A 56 -1.69 -16.71 8.43
CA ASN A 56 -1.82 -17.59 9.60
C ASN A 56 -1.18 -17.04 10.89
N LYS A 57 -0.46 -15.91 10.84
CA LYS A 57 0.19 -15.32 12.03
C LYS A 57 -0.74 -14.43 12.86
N GLY A 58 -1.99 -14.22 12.45
CA GLY A 58 -2.98 -13.45 13.20
C GLY A 58 -2.70 -11.93 13.29
N THR A 59 -1.71 -11.42 12.54
CA THR A 59 -1.24 -10.03 12.60
C THR A 59 -2.10 -9.05 11.80
N LYS A 60 -3.07 -9.55 11.02
CA LYS A 60 -3.99 -8.76 10.17
C LYS A 60 -3.23 -7.70 9.34
N PRO A 61 -2.29 -8.12 8.47
CA PRO A 61 -1.44 -7.20 7.73
C PRO A 61 -2.25 -6.33 6.76
N ASN A 62 -1.81 -5.08 6.58
CA ASN A 62 -2.35 -4.14 5.57
C ASN A 62 -1.33 -3.93 4.45
N PHE A 63 -0.78 -5.04 3.94
CA PHE A 63 0.19 -5.05 2.86
C PHE A 63 -0.17 -6.18 1.89
N PHE A 64 -0.47 -5.81 0.66
CA PHE A 64 -0.97 -6.69 -0.39
C PHE A 64 0.09 -6.86 -1.47
N VAL A 65 0.36 -8.10 -1.86
CA VAL A 65 1.31 -8.41 -2.92
C VAL A 65 0.53 -8.88 -4.14
N VAL A 66 0.74 -8.22 -5.29
CA VAL A 66 0.20 -8.69 -6.56
C VAL A 66 0.99 -9.92 -7.00
N VAL A 67 0.31 -11.05 -7.16
CA VAL A 67 0.96 -12.35 -7.50
C VAL A 67 0.76 -12.76 -8.94
N GLN A 68 -0.24 -12.21 -9.63
CA GLN A 68 -0.52 -12.42 -11.06
C GLN A 68 -1.25 -11.18 -11.60
N LYS A 69 -0.86 -10.74 -12.81
CA LYS A 69 -1.57 -9.71 -13.57
C LYS A 69 -2.61 -10.35 -14.48
#